data_AF-A0A7J2R7Q7-F1
#
_entry.id   AF-A0A7J2R7Q7-F1
#
_cell.length_a   1.000
_cell.length_b   1.000
_cell.length_c   1.000
_cell.angle_alpha   90.00
_cell.angle_beta   90.00
_cell.angle_gamma   90.00
#
_symmetry.space_group_name_H-M   'P 1'
#
loop_
_entity.id
_entity.type
_entity.pdbx_description
1 polymer ?
#
loop_
_entity_poly.entity_id
_entity_poly.type
_entity_poly.pdbx_seq_one_letter_code
_entity_poly.pdbx_strand_id
1 'polypeptide(L)'
;MVFIAKKLKKGTEKKRAIMKKATAYEKARATAHKGRHIGGAGKEDYRRGNVKGEVKNRKTPVTKPELKKMITEKGIREVESKAGFTKPAEEYRNTYQPKVKLFQKGKLIPKKKPKKKK
;
A
#
# COMPACT_ATOMS: atom_id res chain seq x y z
N MET A 1 -33.60 -21.88 15.01
CA MET A 1 -32.14 -21.59 15.18
C MET A 1 -31.26 -21.88 13.96
N VAL A 2 -31.62 -22.78 13.02
CA VAL A 2 -30.75 -23.18 11.89
C VAL A 2 -30.49 -22.07 10.85
N PHE A 3 -31.46 -21.18 10.61
CA PHE A 3 -31.34 -20.09 9.61
C PHE A 3 -30.30 -19.03 9.99
N ILE A 4 -30.19 -18.68 11.28
CA ILE A 4 -29.23 -17.69 11.78
C ILE A 4 -27.80 -18.22 11.66
N ALA A 5 -27.57 -19.48 12.01
CA ALA A 5 -26.27 -20.14 11.87
C ALA A 5 -25.80 -20.21 10.41
N LYS A 6 -26.71 -20.49 9.45
CA LYS A 6 -26.41 -20.50 8.00
C LYS A 6 -26.03 -19.12 7.47
N LYS A 7 -26.70 -18.05 7.95
CA LYS A 7 -26.41 -16.64 7.57
C LYS A 7 -25.05 -16.18 8.11
N LEU A 8 -24.72 -16.55 9.36
CA LEU A 8 -23.40 -16.30 9.97
C LEU A 8 -22.28 -17.07 9.27
N LYS A 9 -22.50 -18.34 8.89
CA LYS A 9 -21.54 -19.14 8.08
C LYS A 9 -21.26 -18.49 6.71
N LYS A 10 -22.30 -18.10 5.95
CA LYS A 10 -22.11 -17.40 4.66
C LYS A 10 -21.36 -16.07 4.79
N GLY A 11 -21.61 -15.31 5.86
CA GLY A 11 -20.90 -14.06 6.13
C GLY A 11 -19.41 -14.26 6.44
N THR A 12 -19.08 -15.28 7.22
CA THR A 12 -17.68 -15.62 7.57
C THR A 12 -16.91 -16.18 6.38
N GLU A 13 -17.53 -17.00 5.53
CA GLU A 13 -16.93 -17.49 4.29
C GLU A 13 -16.61 -16.37 3.29
N LYS A 14 -17.54 -15.41 3.10
CA LYS A 14 -17.29 -14.22 2.27
C LYS A 14 -16.12 -13.39 2.80
N LYS A 15 -16.05 -13.14 4.11
CA LYS A 15 -14.93 -12.42 4.73
C LYS A 15 -13.59 -13.15 4.50
N ARG A 16 -13.56 -14.47 4.70
CA ARG A 16 -12.37 -15.31 4.42
C ARG A 16 -11.92 -15.21 2.96
N ALA A 17 -12.85 -15.23 2.01
CA ALA A 17 -12.54 -15.09 0.59
C ALA A 17 -11.96 -13.72 0.25
N ILE A 18 -12.50 -12.64 0.84
CA ILE A 18 -11.97 -11.27 0.66
C ILE A 18 -10.55 -11.17 1.21
N MET A 19 -10.30 -11.68 2.43
CA MET A 19 -8.95 -11.69 3.02
C MET A 19 -7.97 -12.48 2.16
N LYS A 20 -8.34 -13.68 1.70
CA LYS A 20 -7.50 -14.50 0.80
C LYS A 20 -7.12 -13.72 -0.47
N LYS A 21 -8.08 -13.01 -1.09
CA LYS A 21 -7.82 -12.18 -2.27
C LYS A 21 -6.88 -11.00 -1.97
N ALA A 22 -7.03 -10.35 -0.82
CA ALA A 22 -6.15 -9.27 -0.39
C ALA A 22 -4.72 -9.77 -0.18
N THR A 23 -4.54 -10.84 0.60
CA THR A 23 -3.23 -11.46 0.86
C THR A 23 -2.56 -11.98 -0.42
N ALA A 24 -3.33 -12.56 -1.35
CA ALA A 24 -2.79 -12.99 -2.64
C ALA A 24 -2.24 -11.81 -3.45
N TYR A 25 -2.92 -10.66 -3.44
CA TYR A 25 -2.45 -9.45 -4.10
C TYR A 25 -1.18 -8.90 -3.45
N GLU A 26 -1.13 -8.84 -2.12
CA GLU A 26 0.06 -8.41 -1.36
C GLU A 26 1.26 -9.31 -1.66
N LYS A 27 1.07 -10.64 -1.65
CA LYS A 27 2.11 -11.60 -2.03
C LYS A 27 2.61 -11.36 -3.46
N ALA A 28 1.69 -11.21 -4.42
CA ALA A 28 2.07 -10.96 -5.81
C ALA A 28 2.89 -9.67 -5.97
N ARG A 29 2.53 -8.61 -5.23
CA ARG A 29 3.27 -7.34 -5.24
C ARG A 29 4.62 -7.43 -4.54
N ALA A 30 4.69 -8.12 -3.40
CA ALA A 30 5.95 -8.40 -2.73
C ALA A 30 6.93 -9.09 -3.70
N THR A 31 6.47 -10.14 -4.38
CA THR A 31 7.27 -10.86 -5.39
C THR A 31 7.67 -9.97 -6.56
N ALA A 32 6.76 -9.15 -7.08
CA ALA A 32 7.06 -8.22 -8.18
C ALA A 32 8.15 -7.20 -7.81
N HIS A 33 8.20 -6.77 -6.55
CA HIS A 33 9.27 -5.91 -6.04
C HIS A 33 10.54 -6.66 -5.66
N LYS A 34 10.60 -7.98 -5.84
CA LYS A 34 11.68 -8.86 -5.34
C LYS A 34 11.86 -8.76 -3.82
N GLY A 35 10.76 -8.52 -3.10
CA GLY A 35 10.72 -8.43 -1.64
C GLY A 35 10.10 -9.67 -1.00
N ARG A 36 10.39 -9.89 0.28
CA ARG A 36 9.75 -10.92 1.11
C ARG A 36 8.42 -10.37 1.62
N HIS A 37 7.32 -11.07 1.35
CA HIS A 37 6.03 -10.76 1.97
C HIS A 37 6.11 -11.07 3.48
N ILE A 38 5.69 -10.10 4.30
CA ILE A 38 5.62 -10.25 5.76
C ILE A 38 4.15 -10.42 6.14
N GLY A 39 3.35 -9.38 5.91
CA GLY A 39 1.92 -9.39 6.22
C GLY A 39 1.63 -9.51 7.72
N GLY A 40 0.37 -9.30 8.08
CA GLY A 40 -0.12 -9.40 9.45
C GLY A 40 -0.40 -8.04 10.11
N ALA A 41 -1.22 -8.06 11.15
CA ALA A 41 -1.67 -6.84 11.82
C ALA A 41 -0.47 -6.09 12.45
N GLY A 42 -0.33 -4.80 12.12
CA GLY A 42 0.72 -3.94 12.66
C GLY A 42 2.09 -4.07 11.99
N LYS A 43 2.25 -4.97 11.01
CA LYS A 43 3.50 -5.16 10.26
C LYS A 43 3.42 -4.56 8.86
N GLU A 44 4.57 -4.37 8.21
CA GLU A 44 4.64 -4.02 6.79
C GLU A 44 4.13 -5.14 5.87
N ASP A 45 3.64 -4.78 4.68
CA ASP A 45 3.13 -5.76 3.72
C ASP A 45 4.27 -6.58 3.10
N TYR A 46 5.40 -5.93 2.82
CA TYR A 46 6.60 -6.59 2.34
C TYR A 46 7.88 -5.85 2.74
N ARG A 47 8.99 -6.57 2.65
CA ARG A 47 10.32 -6.04 2.92
C ARG A 47 11.30 -6.45 1.84
N ARG A 48 11.98 -5.48 1.24
CA ARG A 48 13.05 -5.69 0.25
C ARG A 48 14.41 -5.34 0.86
N GLY A 49 15.10 -6.35 1.39
CA GLY A 49 16.30 -6.15 2.19
C GLY A 49 15.98 -5.33 3.45
N ASN A 50 16.53 -4.12 3.55
CA ASN A 50 16.24 -3.18 4.66
C ASN A 50 15.12 -2.17 4.36
N VAL A 51 14.46 -2.29 3.20
CA VAL A 51 13.42 -1.37 2.77
C VAL A 51 12.05 -1.95 3.11
N LYS A 52 11.29 -1.22 3.94
CA LYS A 52 9.89 -1.54 4.27
C LYS A 52 8.96 -1.03 3.18
N GLY A 53 8.04 -1.88 2.75
CA GLY A 53 7.09 -1.63 1.68
C GLY A 53 5.63 -1.85 2.11
N GLU A 54 4.75 -0.97 1.65
CA GLU A 54 3.30 -1.05 1.87
C GLU A 54 2.55 -1.07 0.53
N VAL A 55 1.49 -1.86 0.44
CA VAL A 55 0.64 -2.07 -0.73
C VAL A 55 -0.81 -1.69 -0.39
N LYS A 56 -1.33 -0.67 -1.06
CA LYS A 56 -2.75 -0.29 -0.98
C LYS A 56 -3.53 -0.80 -2.18
N ASN A 57 -4.27 -1.90 -1.98
CA ASN A 57 -5.19 -2.47 -2.97
C ASN A 57 -6.61 -1.90 -2.85
N ARG A 58 -6.76 -0.58 -3.07
CA ARG A 58 -8.07 0.08 -3.07
C ARG A 58 -8.26 0.94 -4.33
N LYS A 59 -9.51 1.34 -4.59
CA LYS A 59 -9.90 2.18 -5.74
C LYS A 59 -9.62 3.68 -5.52
N THR A 60 -9.45 4.10 -4.27
CA THR A 60 -9.19 5.50 -3.91
C THR A 60 -7.69 5.79 -3.81
N PRO A 61 -7.20 6.92 -4.35
CA PRO A 61 -5.78 7.26 -4.30
C PRO A 61 -5.30 7.48 -2.86
N VAL A 62 -4.00 7.36 -2.65
CA VAL A 62 -3.37 7.67 -1.35
C VAL A 62 -3.22 9.18 -1.21
N THR A 63 -3.66 9.71 -0.07
CA THR A 63 -3.64 11.14 0.21
C THR A 63 -2.32 11.56 0.89
N LYS A 64 -2.02 12.87 0.90
CA LYS A 64 -0.85 13.43 1.60
C LYS A 64 -0.77 13.07 3.09
N PRO A 65 -1.81 13.27 3.92
CA PRO A 65 -1.70 12.95 5.34
C PRO A 65 -1.47 11.47 5.58
N GLU A 66 -2.11 10.61 4.80
CA GLU A 66 -1.93 9.17 4.88
C GLU A 66 -0.52 8.74 4.49
N LEU A 67 0.01 9.28 3.38
CA LEU A 67 1.39 9.03 2.94
C LEU A 67 2.39 9.51 4.00
N LYS A 68 2.16 10.68 4.61
CA LYS A 68 2.99 11.19 5.71
C LYS A 68 3.02 10.21 6.86
N LYS A 69 1.87 9.75 7.37
CA LYS A 69 1.79 8.77 8.46
C LYS A 69 2.56 7.49 8.14
N MET A 70 2.41 6.94 6.93
CA MET A 70 3.16 5.75 6.51
C MET A 70 4.68 5.95 6.57
N ILE A 71 5.17 7.12 6.13
CA ILE A 71 6.60 7.40 6.10
C ILE A 71 7.12 7.69 7.51
N THR A 72 6.44 8.54 8.28
CA THR A 72 6.94 9.05 9.56
C THR A 72 6.74 8.09 10.71
N GLU A 73 5.56 7.46 10.81
CA GLU A 73 5.22 6.60 11.95
C GLU A 73 5.69 5.16 11.72
N LYS A 74 5.58 4.66 10.48
CA LYS A 74 5.92 3.26 10.16
C LYS A 74 7.31 3.11 9.51
N GLY A 75 7.94 4.20 9.10
CA GLY A 75 9.25 4.16 8.43
C GLY A 75 9.21 3.52 7.04
N ILE A 76 8.05 3.57 6.35
CA ILE A 76 7.88 2.95 5.03
C ILE A 76 8.64 3.77 3.98
N ARG A 77 9.42 3.08 3.15
CA ARG A 77 10.22 3.70 2.08
C ARG A 77 9.72 3.37 0.67
N GLU A 78 8.85 2.36 0.54
CA GLU A 78 8.19 2.01 -0.71
C GLU A 78 6.69 1.93 -0.51
N VAL A 79 5.93 2.68 -1.31
CA VAL A 79 4.48 2.64 -1.25
C VAL A 79 3.95 2.29 -2.62
N GLU A 80 3.22 1.20 -2.73
CA GLU A 80 2.49 0.82 -3.93
C GLU A 80 1.00 1.08 -3.74
N SER A 81 0.38 1.76 -4.71
CA SER A 81 -1.06 1.99 -4.72
C SER A 81 -1.66 1.54 -6.05
N LYS A 82 -2.75 0.77 -6.00
CA LYS A 82 -3.49 0.39 -7.21
C LYS A 82 -4.15 1.58 -7.89
N ALA A 83 -4.71 2.50 -7.10
CA ALA A 83 -5.36 3.72 -7.58
C ALA A 83 -4.37 4.86 -7.89
N GLY A 84 -3.15 4.79 -7.37
CA GLY A 84 -2.17 5.87 -7.45
C GLY A 84 -2.21 6.81 -6.24
N PHE A 85 -1.74 8.03 -6.44
CA PHE A 85 -1.54 9.04 -5.40
C PHE A 85 -2.20 10.36 -5.80
N THR A 86 -2.57 11.17 -4.82
CA THR A 86 -3.03 12.53 -5.11
C THR A 86 -1.84 13.44 -5.45
N LYS A 87 -2.05 14.51 -6.24
CA LYS A 87 -0.99 15.49 -6.56
C LYS A 87 -0.28 16.03 -5.30
N PRO A 88 -0.99 16.40 -4.21
CA PRO A 88 -0.33 16.85 -2.98
C PRO A 88 0.54 15.78 -2.31
N ALA A 89 0.23 14.49 -2.49
CA ALA A 89 1.03 13.38 -1.95
C ALA A 89 2.33 13.20 -2.75
N GLU A 90 2.24 13.28 -4.10
CA GLU A 90 3.42 13.23 -4.95
C GLU A 90 4.36 14.41 -4.71
N GLU A 91 3.81 15.62 -4.57
CA GLU A 91 4.56 16.83 -4.23
C GLU A 91 5.21 16.72 -2.85
N TYR A 92 4.48 16.23 -1.84
CA TYR A 92 5.06 15.98 -0.52
C TYR A 92 6.26 15.04 -0.59
N ARG A 93 6.15 13.94 -1.35
CA ARG A 93 7.29 13.03 -1.60
C ARG A 93 8.44 13.73 -2.31
N ASN A 94 8.17 14.50 -3.36
CA ASN A 94 9.22 15.15 -4.14
C ASN A 94 9.97 16.23 -3.33
N THR A 95 9.25 16.99 -2.49
CA THR A 95 9.80 18.10 -1.72
C THR A 95 10.49 17.63 -0.44
N TYR A 96 9.86 16.75 0.34
CA TYR A 96 10.30 16.44 1.71
C TYR A 96 10.88 15.05 1.87
N GLN A 97 10.50 14.10 1.00
CA GLN A 97 10.87 12.69 1.16
C GLN A 97 11.39 12.08 -0.15
N PRO A 98 12.41 12.67 -0.80
CA PRO A 98 12.85 12.25 -2.13
C PRO A 98 13.44 10.83 -2.15
N LYS A 99 13.75 10.25 -0.99
CA LYS A 99 14.24 8.87 -0.85
C LYS A 99 13.11 7.82 -0.94
N VAL A 100 11.85 8.23 -0.77
CA VAL A 100 10.68 7.35 -0.84
C VAL A 100 10.30 7.08 -2.29
N LYS A 101 10.04 5.80 -2.61
CA LYS A 101 9.60 5.37 -3.95
C LYS A 101 8.09 5.13 -3.93
N LEU A 102 7.39 5.76 -4.88
CA LEU A 102 5.96 5.58 -5.09
C LEU A 102 5.74 4.72 -6.34
N PHE A 103 4.94 3.67 -6.21
CA PHE A 103 4.61 2.77 -7.30
C PHE A 103 3.10 2.80 -7.57
N GLN A 104 2.72 2.83 -8.84
CA GLN A 104 1.34 2.66 -9.28
C GLN A 104 1.26 1.44 -10.19
N LYS A 105 0.50 0.42 -9.75
CA LYS A 105 0.33 -0.85 -10.49
C LYS A 105 1.68 -1.47 -10.93
N GLY A 106 2.71 -1.39 -10.11
CA GLY A 106 4.06 -1.90 -10.39
C GLY A 106 4.98 -0.93 -11.15
N LYS A 107 4.47 0.23 -11.62
CA LYS A 107 5.29 1.25 -12.29
C LYS A 107 5.75 2.31 -11.30
N LEU A 108 7.03 2.66 -11.33
CA LEU A 108 7.58 3.74 -10.51
C LEU A 108 7.04 5.09 -10.98
N ILE A 109 6.53 5.91 -10.07
CA ILE A 109 6.11 7.27 -10.38
C ILE A 109 7.35 8.17 -10.40
N PRO A 110 7.64 8.82 -11.54
CA PRO A 110 8.82 9.66 -11.67
C PRO A 110 8.80 10.80 -10.64
N LYS A 111 9.99 11.22 -10.21
CA LYS A 111 10.13 12.42 -9.39
C LYS A 111 9.97 13.63 -10.29
N LYS A 112 9.07 14.55 -9.95
CA LYS A 112 9.03 15.86 -10.60
C LYS A 112 9.98 16.78 -9.84
N LYS A 113 10.88 17.47 -10.57
CA LYS A 113 11.71 18.51 -9.97
C LYS A 113 10.78 19.60 -9.43
N PRO A 114 11.03 20.14 -8.22
CA PRO A 114 10.26 21.29 -7.75
C PRO A 114 10.42 22.42 -8.77
N LYS A 115 9.30 23.05 -9.16
CA LYS A 115 9.36 24.26 -9.97
C LYS A 115 10.15 25.29 -9.15
N LYS A 116 11.36 25.66 -9.60
CA LYS A 116 12.07 26.82 -9.04
C LYS A 116 11.10 28.00 -9.17
N LYS A 117 10.68 28.58 -8.05
CA LYS A 117 10.03 29.89 -8.08
C LYS A 117 11.07 30.86 -8.63
N LYS A 118 10.78 31.46 -9.78
CA LYS A 118 11.50 32.63 -10.28
C LYS A 118 11.15 33.81 -9.39
#